data_AF-A0A527ZBG3-F1
#
_entry.id   AF-A0A527ZBG3-F1
#
_cell.length_a   1.000
_cell.length_b   1.000
_cell.length_c   1.000
_cell.angle_alpha   90.00
_cell.angle_beta   90.00
_cell.angle_gamma   90.00
#
_symmetry.space_group_name_H-M   'P 1'
#
loop_
_entity.id
_entity.type
_entity.pdbx_description
1 polymer ?
#
loop_
_entity_poly.entity_id
_entity_poly.type
_entity_poly.pdbx_seq_one_letter_code
_entity_poly.pdbx_strand_id
1 'polypeptide(L)' 'EWLNKDVFAHTATVKGGWQVMIPPNTSASMILQKAEAFDYFCRFHPNMKGRLTVTSP' A
#
# COMPACT_ATOMS: atom_id res chain seq x y z
N GLU A 1 -5.12 -6.46 1.37
CA GLU A 1 -5.40 -5.71 2.61
C GLU A 1 -4.08 -5.40 3.28
N TRP A 2 -3.95 -4.22 3.88
CA TRP A 2 -2.81 -3.86 4.72
C TRP A 2 -3.29 -3.69 6.15
N LEU A 3 -2.57 -4.28 7.10
CA LEU A 3 -2.80 -4.11 8.53
C LEU A 3 -1.65 -3.30 9.13
N ASN A 4 -1.98 -2.17 9.75
CA ASN A 4 -1.03 -1.38 10.50
C ASN A 4 -1.08 -1.76 11.98
N LYS A 5 0.00 -2.38 12.47
CA LYS A 5 0.17 -2.74 13.89
C LYS A 5 0.99 -1.71 14.68
N ASP A 6 1.36 -0.60 14.04
CA ASP A 6 2.13 0.49 14.63
C ASP A 6 1.19 1.55 15.23
N VAL A 7 1.74 2.39 16.10
CA VAL A 7 1.11 3.59 16.68
C VAL A 7 1.15 4.79 15.74
N PHE A 8 1.95 4.75 14.67
CA PHE A 8 2.01 5.79 13.64
C PHE A 8 1.20 5.43 12.41
N ALA A 9 0.71 6.45 11.69
CA ALA A 9 0.04 6.24 10.43
C ALA A 9 1.03 5.82 9.33
N HIS A 10 0.60 4.94 8.44
CA HIS A 10 1.36 4.53 7.27
C HIS A 10 0.57 4.73 6.00
N THR A 11 1.25 4.56 4.86
CA THR A 11 0.61 4.56 3.55
C THR A 11 1.16 3.42 2.68
N ALA A 12 0.33 2.92 1.78
CA ALA A 12 0.77 2.23 0.57
C ALA A 12 0.58 3.19 -0.61
N THR A 13 1.66 3.76 -1.12
CA THR A 13 1.65 4.81 -2.16
C THR A 13 2.37 4.33 -3.41
N VAL A 14 1.70 4.40 -4.56
CA VAL A 14 2.34 4.23 -5.87
C VAL A 14 2.69 5.61 -6.42
N LYS A 15 3.94 5.81 -6.84
CA LYS A 15 4.40 7.11 -7.35
C LYS A 15 3.61 7.51 -8.60
N GLY A 16 2.95 8.67 -8.56
CA GLY A 16 2.11 9.15 -9.66
C GLY A 16 0.81 8.35 -9.86
N GLY A 17 0.49 7.44 -8.94
CA GLY A 17 -0.70 6.61 -8.99
C GLY A 17 -1.58 6.83 -7.77
N TRP A 18 -2.04 5.72 -7.19
CA TRP A 18 -2.94 5.70 -6.05
C TRP A 18 -2.21 5.69 -4.71
N GLN A 19 -2.96 5.99 -3.64
CA GLN A 19 -2.50 5.92 -2.27
C GLN A 19 -3.58 5.33 -1.37
N VAL A 20 -3.17 4.47 -0.44
CA VAL A 20 -3.99 4.00 0.68
C VAL A 20 -3.41 4.56 1.97
N MET A 21 -4.20 5.32 2.73
CA MET A 21 -3.86 5.71 4.11
C MET A 21 -4.25 4.59 5.08
N ILE A 22 -3.37 4.27 6.01
CA ILE A 22 -3.57 3.17 6.97
C ILE A 22 -3.35 3.74 8.38
N PRO A 23 -4.42 4.19 9.07
CA PRO A 23 -4.31 4.71 10.44
C PRO A 23 -3.70 3.70 11.43
N PRO A 24 -3.20 4.16 12.59
CA PRO A 24 -2.67 3.29 13.63
C PRO A 24 -3.66 2.21 14.06
N ASN A 25 -3.18 0.98 14.29
CA ASN A 25 -4.00 -0.14 14.78
C ASN A 25 -5.26 -0.46 13.94
N THR A 26 -5.23 -0.19 12.64
CA THR A 26 -6.36 -0.46 11.72
C THR A 26 -5.89 -1.16 10.46
N SER A 27 -6.84 -1.71 9.70
CA SER A 27 -6.61 -2.18 8.34
C SER A 27 -7.22 -1.23 7.31
N ALA A 28 -6.65 -1.28 6.10
CA ALA A 28 -7.20 -0.62 4.93
C ALA A 28 -7.04 -1.53 3.69
N SER A 29 -7.92 -1.36 2.71
CA SER A 29 -7.95 -2.19 1.52
C SER A 29 -8.17 -1.35 0.26
N MET A 30 -7.73 -1.89 -0.87
CA MET A 30 -7.98 -1.38 -2.20
C MET A 30 -8.14 -2.57 -3.14
N ILE A 31 -9.11 -2.49 -4.04
CA ILE A 31 -9.35 -3.52 -5.06
C ILE A 31 -8.53 -3.17 -6.29
N LEU A 32 -7.71 -4.12 -6.76
CA LEU A 32 -6.95 -4.03 -8.00
C LEU A 32 -7.59 -4.95 -9.05
N GLN A 33 -7.99 -4.38 -10.19
CA GLN A 33 -8.74 -5.11 -11.23
C GLN A 33 -7.91 -5.49 -12.45
N LYS A 34 -6.71 -4.92 -12.59
CA LYS A 34 -5.83 -5.14 -13.75
C LYS A 34 -4.64 -6.00 -13.32
N ALA A 35 -4.28 -6.96 -14.17
CA ALA A 35 -3.04 -7.71 -14.03
C ALA A 35 -1.86 -6.79 -14.31
N GLU A 36 -1.12 -6.43 -13.27
CA GLU A 36 -0.04 -5.45 -13.30
C GLU A 36 0.83 -5.59 -12.04
N ALA A 37 2.08 -5.14 -12.13
CA ALA A 37 2.98 -5.04 -10.98
C ALA A 37 3.15 -3.58 -10.56
N PHE A 38 3.02 -3.31 -9.27
CA PHE A 38 3.15 -1.99 -8.66
C PHE A 38 4.21 -1.99 -7.58
N ASP A 39 5.21 -1.11 -7.71
CA ASP A 39 6.05 -0.75 -6.58
C ASP A 39 5.34 0.34 -5.76
N TYR A 40 5.28 0.14 -4.45
CA TYR A 40 4.67 1.10 -3.53
C TYR A 40 5.58 1.37 -2.34
N PHE A 41 5.37 2.50 -1.70
CA PHE A 41 6.15 2.93 -0.54
C PHE A 41 5.28 3.67 0.47
N CYS A 42 5.78 3.81 1.70
CA CYS A 42 5.18 4.71 2.68
C CYS A 42 5.71 6.14 2.48
N ARG A 43 4.83 7.11 2.19
CA ARG A 43 5.23 8.51 2.01
C ARG A 43 5.85 9.16 3.24
N PHE A 44 5.51 8.67 4.43
CA PHE A 44 6.08 9.13 5.70
C PHE A 44 7.46 8.52 5.97
N HIS A 45 7.73 7.35 5.39
CA HIS A 45 8.95 6.57 5.62
C HIS A 45 9.42 5.99 4.28
N PRO A 46 10.09 6.77 3.40
CA PRO A 46 10.36 6.36 2.02
C PRO A 46 11.24 5.11 1.84
N ASN A 47 11.90 4.67 2.91
CA ASN A 47 12.66 3.42 2.95
C ASN A 47 11.75 2.18 3.15
N MET A 48 10.52 2.35 3.61
CA MET A 48 9.51 1.28 3.61
C MET A 48 8.97 1.11 2.20
N LYS A 49 9.36 0.03 1.54
CA LYS A 49 8.99 -0.29 0.16
C LYS A 49 8.34 -1.66 0.12
N GLY A 50 7.43 -1.85 -0.83
CA GLY A 50 6.84 -3.13 -1.14
C GLY A 50 6.49 -3.22 -2.61
N ARG A 51 6.17 -4.42 -3.07
CA ARG A 51 5.73 -4.68 -4.43
C ARG A 51 4.48 -5.55 -4.41
N LEU A 52 3.49 -5.19 -5.21
CA LEU A 52 2.34 -6.02 -5.50
C LEU A 52 2.42 -6.49 -6.94
N THR A 53 2.13 -7.76 -7.18
CA THR A 53 1.94 -8.31 -8.53
C THR A 53 0.55 -8.90 -8.59
N VAL A 54 -0.30 -8.34 -9.44
CA VAL A 54 -1.63 -8.88 -9.73
C VAL A 54 -1.49 -9.70 -11.00
N THR A 55 -1.86 -10.98 -10.93
CA THR A 55 -1.91 -11.86 -12.10
C THR A 55 -3.35 -12.07 -12.52
N SER A 56 -3.57 -12.36 -13.80
CA SER A 56 -4.85 -12.95 -14.20
C SER A 56 -5.00 -14.33 -13.55
N PRO A 57 -6.23 -14.80 -13.35
CA PRO A 57 -6.49 -16.20 -13.02
C PRO A 57 -5.84 -17.16 -14.01
#